data_AF-A0A7C4H8J9-F1
#
_entry.id   AF-A0A7C4H8J9-F1
#
_cell.length_a   1.000
_cell.length_b   1.000
_cell.length_c   1.000
_cell.angle_alpha   90.00
_cell.angle_beta   90.00
_cell.angle_gamma   90.00
#
_symmetry.space_group_name_H-M   'P 1'
#
loop_
_entity.id
_entity.type
_entity.pdbx_description
1 polymer ?
#
loop_
_entity_poly.entity_id
_entity_poly.type
_entity_poly.pdbx_seq_one_letter_code
_entity_poly.pdbx_strand_id
1 'polypeptide(L)'
;MSEKLEELDLLKLFTDRQDAEARLHWSRNSYFLVVMSILILAFSQKPVENIFQLVIFQMLIAILGIILSITWLLIQYRSSQYMLYYKREAQRLAKIANAPDVYPEKLGGIEIRKLAYILPIAFSIIWSALLFLVAMNLFSLL
;
A
#
# COMPACT_ATOMS: atom_id res chain seq x y z
N MET A 1 -39.02 -1.87 18.13
CA MET A 1 -37.89 -1.60 19.06
C MET A 1 -36.68 -2.47 18.74
N SER A 2 -36.87 -3.75 18.39
CA SER A 2 -35.81 -4.66 17.92
C SER A 2 -35.06 -4.18 16.68
N GLU A 3 -35.80 -3.72 15.66
CA GLU A 3 -35.24 -3.38 14.33
C GLU A 3 -34.29 -2.17 14.36
N LYS A 4 -34.64 -1.10 15.08
CA LYS A 4 -33.74 0.06 15.28
C LYS A 4 -32.47 -0.28 16.08
N LEU A 5 -32.55 -1.25 16.99
CA LEU A 5 -31.40 -1.70 17.77
C LEU A 5 -30.44 -2.48 16.86
N GLU A 6 -31.00 -3.35 16.02
CA GLU A 6 -30.26 -4.13 15.02
C GLU A 6 -29.55 -3.23 13.99
N GLU A 7 -30.22 -2.20 13.49
CA GLU A 7 -29.62 -1.21 12.57
C GLU A 7 -28.45 -0.45 13.20
N LEU A 8 -28.55 -0.12 14.50
CA LEU A 8 -27.51 0.60 15.24
C LEU A 8 -26.28 -0.28 15.49
N ASP A 9 -26.49 -1.55 15.83
CA ASP A 9 -25.42 -2.54 15.99
C ASP A 9 -24.71 -2.81 14.66
N LEU A 10 -25.46 -2.85 13.56
CA LEU A 10 -24.91 -3.03 12.22
C LEU A 10 -24.10 -1.80 11.79
N LEU A 11 -24.59 -0.59 12.04
CA LEU A 11 -23.85 0.66 11.81
C LEU A 11 -22.52 0.65 12.57
N LYS A 12 -22.54 0.30 13.86
CA LYS A 12 -21.34 0.18 14.68
C LYS A 12 -20.35 -0.83 14.11
N LEU A 13 -20.83 -2.00 13.68
CA LEU A 13 -20.00 -3.02 13.03
C LEU A 13 -19.29 -2.47 11.78
N PHE A 14 -20.00 -1.74 10.92
CA PHE A 14 -19.40 -1.14 9.72
C PHE A 14 -18.38 -0.05 10.03
N THR A 15 -18.64 0.79 11.04
CA THR A 15 -17.69 1.80 11.52
C THR A 15 -16.42 1.15 12.10
N ASP A 16 -16.58 0.13 12.95
CA ASP A 16 -15.45 -0.60 13.55
C ASP A 16 -14.59 -1.29 12.47
N ARG A 17 -15.24 -1.89 11.46
CA ARG A 17 -14.55 -2.46 10.29
C ARG A 17 -13.83 -1.40 9.48
N GLN A 18 -14.41 -0.20 9.37
CA GLN A 18 -13.81 0.91 8.66
C GLN A 18 -12.50 1.36 9.33
N ASP A 19 -12.55 1.56 10.64
CA ASP A 19 -11.39 1.95 11.46
C ASP A 19 -10.32 0.86 11.49
N ALA A 20 -10.72 -0.41 11.60
CA ALA A 20 -9.79 -1.53 11.54
C ALA A 20 -9.01 -1.57 10.22
N GLU A 21 -9.70 -1.44 9.08
CA GLU A 21 -9.03 -1.43 7.77
C GLU A 21 -8.14 -0.19 7.60
N ALA A 22 -8.50 0.97 8.15
CA ALA A 22 -7.65 2.15 8.16
C ALA A 22 -6.35 1.93 8.96
N ARG A 23 -6.44 1.32 10.15
CA ARG A 23 -5.25 0.96 10.96
C ARG A 23 -4.37 -0.07 10.26
N LEU A 24 -4.99 -1.11 9.69
CA LEU A 24 -4.28 -2.14 8.93
C LEU A 24 -3.58 -1.55 7.71
N HIS A 25 -4.25 -0.65 6.99
CA HIS A 25 -3.69 0.07 5.85
C HIS A 25 -2.44 0.87 6.24
N TRP A 26 -2.48 1.60 7.36
CA TRP A 26 -1.32 2.33 7.86
C TRP A 26 -0.15 1.40 8.20
N SER A 27 -0.42 0.37 9.01
CA SER A 27 0.58 -0.61 9.43
C SER A 27 1.25 -1.30 8.23
N ARG A 28 0.46 -1.71 7.23
CA ARG A 28 0.97 -2.29 5.98
C ARG A 28 1.91 -1.33 5.26
N ASN A 29 1.54 -0.06 5.09
CA ASN A 29 2.42 0.92 4.43
C ASN A 29 3.72 1.19 5.18
N SER A 30 3.70 1.15 6.52
CA SER A 30 4.93 1.20 7.31
C SER A 30 5.81 -0.03 7.05
N TYR A 31 5.25 -1.25 6.99
CA TYR A 31 6.03 -2.44 6.65
C TYR A 31 6.64 -2.38 5.25
N PHE A 32 5.89 -1.88 4.27
CA PHE A 32 6.41 -1.68 2.92
C PHE A 32 7.65 -0.78 2.92
N LEU A 33 7.59 0.37 3.61
CA LEU A 33 8.72 1.28 3.71
C LEU A 33 9.94 0.61 4.35
N VAL A 34 9.73 -0.13 5.44
CA VAL A 34 10.82 -0.87 6.11
C VAL A 34 11.47 -1.88 5.16
N VAL A 35 10.68 -2.70 4.47
CA VAL A 35 11.20 -3.69 3.53
C VAL A 35 11.92 -3.01 2.36
N MET A 36 11.37 -1.90 1.83
CA MET A 36 12.04 -1.12 0.78
C MET A 36 13.37 -0.54 1.24
N SER A 37 13.46 -0.03 2.48
CA SER A 37 14.71 0.45 3.05
C SER A 37 15.75 -0.67 3.16
N ILE A 38 15.35 -1.87 3.58
CA ILE A 38 16.23 -3.04 3.64
C ILE A 38 16.74 -3.42 2.24
N LEU A 39 15.87 -3.41 1.23
CA LEU A 39 16.26 -3.71 -0.14
C LEU A 39 17.24 -2.67 -0.71
N ILE A 40 17.01 -1.37 -0.45
CA ILE A 40 17.94 -0.31 -0.84
C ILE A 40 19.30 -0.51 -0.17
N LEU A 41 19.31 -0.81 1.13
CA LEU A 41 20.55 -1.11 1.85
C LEU A 41 21.27 -2.31 1.25
N ALA A 42 20.54 -3.40 0.97
CA ALA A 42 21.08 -4.61 0.34
C ALA A 42 21.68 -4.30 -1.05
N PHE A 43 20.99 -3.51 -1.87
CA PHE A 43 21.46 -3.08 -3.20
C PHE A 43 22.78 -2.30 -3.14
N SER A 44 22.97 -1.50 -2.08
CA SER A 44 24.17 -0.70 -1.85
C SER A 44 25.38 -1.50 -1.36
N GLN A 45 25.15 -2.70 -0.81
CA GLN A 45 26.26 -3.55 -0.33
C GLN A 45 27.09 -4.12 -1.49
N LYS A 46 28.36 -4.39 -1.21
CA LYS A 46 29.27 -5.14 -2.10
C LYS A 46 29.65 -6.48 -1.46
N PRO A 47 28.73 -7.45 -1.39
CA PRO A 47 28.98 -8.72 -0.71
C PRO A 47 29.96 -9.64 -1.46
N VAL A 48 30.27 -9.33 -2.72
CA VAL A 48 31.06 -10.18 -3.62
C VAL A 48 32.11 -9.33 -4.33
N GLU A 49 33.33 -9.87 -4.44
CA GLU A 49 34.46 -9.20 -5.12
C GLU A 49 34.36 -9.27 -6.65
N ASN A 50 33.82 -10.37 -7.18
CA ASN A 50 33.62 -10.54 -8.61
C ASN A 50 32.54 -9.59 -9.14
N ILE A 51 32.94 -8.72 -10.06
CA ILE A 51 32.09 -7.67 -10.65
C ILE A 51 30.85 -8.27 -11.32
N PHE A 52 30.98 -9.38 -12.06
CA PHE A 52 29.86 -10.00 -12.75
C PHE A 52 28.81 -10.53 -11.76
N GLN A 53 29.26 -11.19 -10.68
CA GLN A 53 28.38 -11.69 -9.63
C GLN A 53 27.71 -10.54 -8.85
N LEU A 54 28.44 -9.44 -8.61
CA LEU A 54 27.90 -8.24 -7.98
C LEU A 54 26.76 -7.62 -8.81
N VAL A 55 26.94 -7.52 -10.13
CA VAL A 55 25.93 -7.00 -11.06
C VAL A 55 24.69 -7.89 -11.05
N ILE A 56 24.84 -9.22 -11.08
CA ILE A 56 23.71 -10.16 -10.95
C ILE A 56 22.98 -9.97 -9.62
N PHE A 57 23.71 -9.89 -8.51
CA PHE A 57 23.12 -9.65 -7.19
C PHE A 57 22.29 -8.37 -7.17
N GLN A 58 22.83 -7.26 -7.68
CA GLN A 58 22.12 -5.98 -7.75
C GLN A 58 20.87 -6.05 -8.65
N MET A 59 20.94 -6.74 -9.79
CA MET A 59 19.76 -6.97 -10.64
C MET A 59 18.67 -7.75 -9.91
N LEU A 60 19.02 -8.81 -9.19
CA LEU A 60 18.07 -9.61 -8.43
C LEU A 60 17.36 -8.77 -7.37
N ILE A 61 18.11 -7.95 -6.61
CA ILE A 61 17.53 -7.04 -5.62
C ILE A 61 16.60 -6.02 -6.28
N ALA A 62 17.00 -5.43 -7.41
CA ALA A 62 16.17 -4.47 -8.12
C ALA A 62 14.87 -5.08 -8.66
N ILE A 63 14.93 -6.29 -9.24
CA ILE A 63 13.75 -7.05 -9.68
C ILE A 63 12.83 -7.32 -8.49
N LEU A 64 13.39 -7.75 -7.35
CA LEU A 64 12.61 -7.99 -6.13
C LEU A 64 11.90 -6.72 -5.65
N GLY A 65 12.58 -5.57 -5.71
CA GLY A 65 12.00 -4.26 -5.41
C GLY A 65 10.84 -3.88 -6.33
N ILE A 66 10.95 -4.15 -7.63
CA ILE A 66 9.86 -3.92 -8.59
C ILE A 66 8.67 -4.83 -8.28
N ILE A 67 8.91 -6.14 -8.10
CA ILE A 67 7.86 -7.12 -7.79
C ILE A 67 7.11 -6.69 -6.52
N LEU A 68 7.84 -6.36 -5.45
CA LEU A 68 7.25 -5.92 -4.19
C LEU A 68 6.42 -4.65 -4.38
N SER A 69 6.91 -3.68 -5.15
CA SER A 69 6.19 -2.42 -5.44
C SER A 69 4.88 -2.67 -6.18
N ILE A 70 4.89 -3.56 -7.19
CA ILE A 70 3.68 -3.95 -7.93
C ILE A 70 2.69 -4.69 -7.03
N THR A 71 3.17 -5.68 -6.25
CA THR A 71 2.34 -6.40 -5.30
C THR A 71 1.69 -5.45 -4.30
N TRP A 72 2.45 -4.46 -3.79
CA TRP A 72 1.91 -3.48 -2.86
C TRP A 72 0.87 -2.56 -3.48
N LEU A 73 1.07 -2.15 -4.75
CA LEU A 73 0.08 -1.37 -5.49
C LEU A 73 -1.25 -2.12 -5.63
N LEU A 74 -1.21 -3.43 -5.89
CA LEU A 74 -2.41 -4.28 -5.95
C LEU A 74 -3.12 -4.40 -4.59
N ILE A 75 -2.35 -4.59 -3.52
CA ILE A 75 -2.89 -4.62 -2.14
C ILE A 75 -3.57 -3.29 -1.82
N GLN A 76 -2.91 -2.18 -2.14
CA GLN A 76 -3.41 -0.83 -1.91
C GLN A 76 -4.70 -0.55 -2.68
N TYR A 77 -4.74 -0.96 -3.95
CA TYR A 77 -5.92 -0.86 -4.79
C TYR A 77 -7.10 -1.62 -4.16
N ARG A 78 -6.89 -2.87 -3.74
CA ARG A 78 -7.94 -3.71 -3.15
C ARG A 78 -8.42 -3.19 -1.78
N SER A 79 -7.51 -2.76 -0.92
CA SER A 79 -7.85 -2.12 0.37
C SER A 79 -8.67 -0.84 0.18
N SER A 80 -8.37 -0.06 -0.87
CA SER A 80 -9.15 1.14 -1.20
C SER A 80 -10.58 0.79 -1.62
N GLN A 81 -10.78 -0.29 -2.37
CA GLN A 81 -12.12 -0.77 -2.74
C GLN A 81 -12.94 -1.21 -1.52
N TYR A 82 -12.33 -1.99 -0.60
CA TYR A 82 -13.01 -2.40 0.63
C TYR A 82 -13.42 -1.20 1.48
N MET A 83 -12.59 -0.17 1.54
CA MET A 83 -12.96 1.02 2.28
C MET A 83 -14.10 1.81 1.67
N LEU A 84 -14.11 1.96 0.34
CA LEU A 84 -15.23 2.58 -0.35
C LEU A 84 -16.53 1.81 -0.11
N TYR A 85 -16.46 0.48 -0.11
CA TYR A 85 -17.60 -0.36 0.21
C TYR A 85 -18.11 -0.12 1.64
N TYR A 86 -17.26 -0.21 2.65
CA TYR A 86 -17.67 0.00 4.05
C TYR A 86 -18.18 1.42 4.31
N LYS A 87 -17.56 2.43 3.69
CA LYS A 87 -18.02 3.82 3.79
C LYS A 87 -19.43 3.98 3.20
N ARG A 88 -19.69 3.41 2.03
CA ARG A 88 -21.02 3.48 1.39
C ARG A 88 -22.09 2.79 2.23
N GLU A 89 -21.77 1.63 2.79
CA GLU A 89 -22.73 0.87 3.60
C GLU A 89 -23.01 1.56 4.94
N ALA A 90 -21.97 2.08 5.61
CA ALA A 90 -22.13 2.88 6.82
C ALA A 90 -23.01 4.13 6.59
N GLN A 91 -22.82 4.83 5.47
CA GLN A 91 -23.66 5.98 5.09
C GLN A 91 -25.11 5.58 4.79
N ARG A 92 -25.32 4.43 4.14
CA ARG A 92 -26.67 3.90 3.89
C ARG A 92 -27.40 3.64 5.20
N LEU A 93 -26.73 2.98 6.14
CA LEU A 93 -27.29 2.61 7.45
C LEU A 93 -27.51 3.83 8.34
N ALA A 94 -26.61 4.82 8.33
CA ALA A 94 -26.78 6.06 9.09
C ALA A 94 -28.03 6.84 8.65
N LYS A 95 -28.29 6.90 7.33
CA LYS A 95 -29.52 7.51 6.77
C LYS A 95 -30.79 6.78 7.20
N ILE A 96 -30.75 5.44 7.28
CA ILE A 96 -31.90 4.62 7.70
C ILE A 96 -32.14 4.80 9.22
N ALA A 97 -31.08 4.74 10.02
CA ALA A 97 -31.16 4.83 11.47
C ALA A 97 -31.43 6.25 12.01
N ASN A 98 -31.52 7.27 11.15
CA ASN A 98 -31.52 8.70 11.52
C ASN A 98 -30.36 9.06 12.48
N ALA A 99 -29.21 8.39 12.31
CA ALA A 99 -28.00 8.66 13.08
C ALA A 99 -27.16 9.72 12.35
N PRO A 100 -26.41 10.57 13.07
CA PRO A 100 -25.45 11.47 12.44
C PRO A 100 -24.41 10.66 11.65
N ASP A 101 -24.10 11.10 10.44
CA ASP A 101 -23.04 10.49 9.62
C ASP A 101 -21.71 10.57 10.36
N VAL A 102 -21.15 9.41 10.74
CA VAL A 102 -19.84 9.31 11.40
C VAL A 102 -18.73 9.87 10.50
N TYR A 103 -18.89 9.77 9.18
CA TYR A 103 -17.98 10.34 8.18
C TYR A 103 -18.76 11.13 7.13
N PRO A 104 -18.78 12.48 7.21
CA PRO A 104 -19.55 13.28 6.26
C PRO A 104 -19.00 13.12 4.84
N GLU A 105 -19.89 13.20 3.85
CA GLU A 105 -19.57 13.01 2.43
C GLU A 105 -18.39 13.87 1.96
N LYS A 106 -18.22 15.06 2.55
CA LYS A 106 -17.21 16.07 2.21
C LYS A 106 -15.88 15.95 2.97
N LEU A 107 -15.77 15.16 4.03
CA LEU A 107 -14.47 14.99 4.71
C LEU A 107 -13.58 14.05 3.89
N GLY A 108 -12.54 14.65 3.30
CA GLY A 108 -11.53 14.02 2.47
C GLY A 108 -10.59 13.07 3.22
N GLY A 109 -11.12 12.11 3.99
CA GLY A 109 -10.33 10.99 4.57
C GLY A 109 -9.60 10.13 3.51
N ILE A 110 -9.71 10.50 2.25
CA ILE A 110 -9.07 9.94 1.06
C ILE A 110 -7.67 10.55 0.84
N GLU A 111 -7.35 11.73 1.37
CA GLU A 111 -6.12 12.45 1.02
C GLU A 111 -4.83 11.73 1.45
N ILE A 112 -4.78 11.23 2.69
CA ILE A 112 -3.63 10.44 3.18
C ILE A 112 -3.50 9.11 2.41
N ARG A 113 -4.62 8.57 1.90
CA ARG A 113 -4.59 7.34 1.08
C ARG A 113 -4.05 7.58 -0.32
N LYS A 114 -4.27 8.76 -0.90
CA LYS A 114 -3.63 9.14 -2.17
C LYS A 114 -2.12 9.12 -2.03
N LEU A 115 -1.59 9.68 -0.94
CA LEU A 115 -0.15 9.63 -0.63
C LEU A 115 0.36 8.18 -0.58
N ALA A 116 -0.35 7.32 0.14
CA ALA A 116 0.01 5.90 0.25
C ALA A 116 -0.13 5.13 -1.08
N TYR A 117 -0.93 5.61 -2.04
CA TYR A 117 -1.05 5.04 -3.38
C TYR A 117 0.11 5.45 -4.30
N ILE A 118 0.63 6.67 -4.11
CA ILE A 118 1.76 7.19 -4.89
C ILE A 118 3.06 6.48 -4.50
N LEU A 119 3.16 6.04 -3.25
CA LEU A 119 4.40 5.49 -2.70
C LEU A 119 4.92 4.26 -3.49
N PRO A 120 4.15 3.18 -3.75
CA PRO A 120 4.67 2.06 -4.52
C PRO A 120 4.99 2.43 -5.98
N ILE A 121 4.30 3.41 -6.55
CA ILE A 121 4.60 3.92 -7.90
C ILE A 121 5.97 4.59 -7.92
N ALA A 122 6.26 5.46 -6.95
CA ALA A 122 7.55 6.12 -6.83
C ALA A 122 8.68 5.09 -6.67
N PHE A 123 8.52 4.08 -5.82
CA PHE A 123 9.51 3.01 -5.65
C PHE A 123 9.66 2.15 -6.91
N SER A 124 8.58 1.84 -7.64
CA SER A 124 8.67 1.15 -8.93
C SER A 124 9.54 1.91 -9.94
N ILE A 125 9.43 3.24 -9.99
CA ILE A 125 10.25 4.09 -10.87
C ILE A 125 11.71 4.05 -10.43
N ILE A 126 11.98 4.20 -9.13
CA ILE A 126 13.34 4.14 -8.58
C ILE A 126 13.99 2.79 -8.90
N TRP A 127 13.31 1.68 -8.65
CA TRP A 127 13.85 0.35 -8.91
C TRP A 127 14.05 0.07 -10.39
N SER A 128 13.14 0.55 -11.26
CA SER A 128 13.32 0.47 -12.71
C SER A 128 14.56 1.23 -13.18
N ALA A 129 14.80 2.43 -12.63
CA ALA A 129 15.98 3.22 -12.94
C ALA A 129 17.28 2.52 -12.46
N LEU A 130 17.28 1.97 -11.24
CA LEU A 130 18.41 1.20 -10.72
C LEU A 130 18.69 -0.05 -11.56
N LEU A 131 17.64 -0.80 -11.94
CA LEU A 131 17.77 -1.96 -12.80
C LEU A 131 18.36 -1.59 -14.16
N PHE A 132 17.90 -0.49 -14.76
CA PHE A 132 18.43 0.01 -16.03
C PHE A 132 19.92 0.36 -15.94
N LEU A 133 20.34 1.07 -14.89
CA LEU A 133 21.75 1.40 -14.66
C LEU A 133 22.63 0.15 -14.51
N VAL A 134 22.17 -0.84 -13.74
CA VAL A 134 22.88 -2.10 -13.55
C VAL A 134 22.94 -2.90 -14.85
N ALA A 135 21.87 -2.92 -15.64
CA ALA A 135 21.84 -3.58 -16.94
C ALA A 135 22.80 -2.95 -17.95
N MET A 136 22.94 -1.62 -17.95
CA MET A 136 23.96 -0.94 -18.76
C MET A 136 25.38 -1.35 -18.36
N ASN A 137 25.65 -1.44 -17.05
CA ASN A 137 26.95 -1.91 -16.56
C ASN A 137 27.22 -3.35 -17.00
N LEU A 138 26.21 -4.23 -16.97
CA LEU A 138 26.35 -5.60 -17.46
C LEU A 138 26.73 -5.64 -18.94
N PHE A 139 26.05 -4.83 -19.77
CA PHE A 139 26.33 -4.78 -21.21
C PHE A 139 27.75 -4.30 -21.50
N SER A 140 28.30 -3.39 -20.69
CA SER A 140 29.70 -2.95 -20.84
C SER A 140 30.75 -4.00 -20.45
N LEU A 141 30.36 -5.05 -19.74
CA LEU A 141 31.23 -6.13 -19.28
C LEU A 141 31.23 -7.34 -20.23
N LEU A 142 30.30 -7.39 -21.20
CA LEU A 142 30.16 -8.42 -22.23
C LEU A 142 30.87 -7.97 -23.52
#